data_AF-F3ZVC1-F1
#
_entry.id   AF-F3ZVC1-F1
#
_cell.length_a   1.000
_cell.length_b   1.000
_cell.length_c   1.000
_cell.angle_alpha   90.00
_cell.angle_beta   90.00
_cell.angle_gamma   90.00
#
_symmetry.space_group_name_H-M   'P 1'
#
loop_
_entity.id
_entity.type
_entity.pdbx_description
1 polymer ?
#
loop_
_entity_poly.entity_id
_entity_poly.type
_entity_poly.pdbx_seq_one_letter_code
_entity_poly.pdbx_strand_id
1 'polypeptide(L)' 'MLTKKQQQVLDAIVKYQAEHGFAPSLHEIGDMVGLKSVATVYGYICRLEKAGAIRRIHGSPRAIEVLTGAK' A
#
# COMPACT_ATOMS: atom_id res chain seq x y z
N MET A 1 -1.71 -0.62 15.91
CA MET A 1 -1.47 -2.06 15.68
C MET A 1 -2.05 -2.43 14.31
N LEU A 2 -1.24 -2.99 13.42
CA LEU A 2 -1.67 -3.35 12.06
C LEU A 2 -2.39 -4.70 12.07
N THR A 3 -3.52 -4.79 11.37
CA THR A 3 -4.23 -6.05 11.15
C THR A 3 -3.52 -6.87 10.07
N LYS A 4 -3.73 -8.20 10.07
CA LYS A 4 -3.13 -9.11 9.07
C LYS A 4 -3.35 -8.63 7.62
N LYS A 5 -4.55 -8.12 7.30
CA LYS A 5 -4.85 -7.59 5.96
C LYS A 5 -4.11 -6.30 5.64
N GLN A 6 -3.96 -5.39 6.60
CA GLN A 6 -3.17 -4.17 6.40
C GLN A 6 -1.70 -4.50 6.16
N GLN A 7 -1.17 -5.49 6.88
CA GLN A 7 0.19 -5.95 6.68
C GLN A 7 0.37 -6.59 5.31
N GLN A 8 -0.56 -7.46 4.86
CA GLN A 8 -0.54 -7.99 3.49
C GLN A 8 -0.55 -6.89 2.41
N VAL A 9 -1.33 -5.83 2.59
CA VAL A 9 -1.34 -4.69 1.67
C VAL A 9 0.01 -3.96 1.66
N LEU A 10 0.61 -3.78 2.83
CA LEU A 10 1.93 -3.16 2.97
C LEU A 10 3.02 -4.02 2.30
N ASP A 11 3.03 -5.32 2.58
CA ASP A 11 3.95 -6.30 1.98
C ASP A 11 3.81 -6.34 0.45
N ALA A 12 2.58 -6.31 -0.07
CA ALA A 12 2.34 -6.25 -1.51
C ALA A 12 2.95 -4.98 -2.14
N ILE A 13 2.81 -3.82 -1.48
CA ILE A 13 3.39 -2.56 -1.94
C ILE A 13 4.92 -2.62 -1.93
N VAL A 14 5.53 -3.14 -0.86
CA VAL A 14 6.98 -3.28 -0.71
C VAL A 14 7.54 -4.23 -1.75
N LYS A 15 6.91 -5.40 -1.92
CA LYS A 15 7.32 -6.40 -2.90
C LYS A 15 7.26 -5.84 -4.33
N TYR A 16 6.17 -5.18 -4.67
CA TYR A 16 6.01 -4.58 -5.99
C TYR A 16 7.03 -3.47 -6.24
N GLN A 17 7.32 -2.62 -5.25
CA GLN A 17 8.39 -1.63 -5.34
C GLN A 17 9.76 -2.26 -5.54
N ALA A 18 10.05 -3.38 -4.86
CA ALA A 18 11.30 -4.10 -5.02
C ALA A 18 11.45 -4.74 -6.41
N GLU A 19 10.36 -5.21 -7.01
CA GLU A 19 10.37 -5.85 -8.34
C GLU A 19 10.36 -4.84 -9.50
N HIS A 20 9.59 -3.75 -9.37
CA HIS A 20 9.35 -2.80 -10.47
C HIS A 20 10.06 -1.45 -10.31
N GLY A 21 10.50 -1.09 -9.10
CA GLY A 21 11.12 0.20 -8.78
C GLY A 21 10.14 1.35 -8.57
N PHE A 22 8.83 1.10 -8.56
CA PHE A 22 7.78 2.10 -8.31
C PHE A 22 6.59 1.51 -7.56
N ALA A 23 5.74 2.35 -6.96
CA ALA A 23 4.61 1.85 -6.17
C ALA A 23 3.45 1.33 -7.05
N PRO A 24 2.77 0.25 -6.63
CA PRO A 24 1.64 -0.30 -7.35
C PRO A 24 0.42 0.62 -7.28
N SER A 25 -0.45 0.48 -8.26
CA SER A 25 -1.75 1.15 -8.33
C SER A 25 -2.77 0.45 -7.42
N LEU A 26 -3.86 1.13 -7.06
CA LEU A 26 -4.90 0.53 -6.19
C LEU A 26 -5.51 -0.77 -6.75
N HIS A 27 -5.61 -0.90 -8.08
CA HIS A 27 -6.05 -2.13 -8.73
C HIS A 27 -5.03 -3.26 -8.52
N GLU A 28 -3.75 -3.00 -8.79
CA GLU A 28 -2.67 -3.99 -8.67
C GLU A 28 -2.52 -4.49 -7.23
N ILE A 29 -2.67 -3.59 -6.25
CA ILE A 29 -2.72 -3.96 -4.84
C ILE A 29 -3.91 -4.88 -4.58
N GLY A 30 -5.08 -4.57 -5.15
CA GLY A 30 -6.27 -5.40 -5.06
C GLY A 30 -6.03 -6.82 -5.59
N ASP A 31 -5.45 -6.94 -6.78
CA ASP A 31 -5.08 -8.22 -7.38
C ASP A 31 -4.07 -9.00 -6.51
N MET A 32 -3.02 -8.34 -6.02
CA MET A 32 -1.99 -8.98 -5.19
C MET A 32 -2.52 -9.53 -3.86
N VAL A 33 -3.50 -8.86 -3.24
CA VAL A 33 -4.07 -9.27 -1.95
C VAL A 33 -5.45 -9.92 -2.05
N GLY A 34 -5.94 -10.18 -3.26
CA GLY A 34 -7.24 -10.81 -3.52
C GLY A 34 -8.46 -9.94 -3.16
N LEU A 35 -8.33 -8.61 -3.20
CA LEU A 35 -9.43 -7.67 -2.97
C LEU A 35 -10.03 -7.21 -4.31
N LYS A 36 -11.31 -7.53 -4.52
CA LYS A 36 -12.04 -7.15 -5.75
C LYS A 36 -12.44 -5.68 -5.83
N SER A 37 -12.46 -4.97 -4.69
CA SER A 37 -12.96 -3.59 -4.63
C SER A 37 -11.85 -2.60 -4.35
N VAL A 38 -11.59 -1.72 -5.31
CA VAL A 38 -10.64 -0.60 -5.22
C VAL A 38 -10.93 0.30 -4.01
N ALA A 39 -12.19 0.53 -3.68
CA ALA A 39 -12.60 1.31 -2.50
C ALA A 39 -12.12 0.68 -1.19
N THR A 40 -12.14 -0.66 -1.10
CA THR A 40 -11.64 -1.40 0.06
C THR A 40 -10.13 -1.26 0.18
N VAL A 41 -9.40 -1.36 -0.94
CA VAL A 41 -7.96 -1.12 -0.99
C VAL A 41 -7.62 0.30 -0.54
N TYR A 42 -8.33 1.30 -1.07
CA TYR A 42 -8.17 2.70 -0.68
C TYR A 42 -8.39 2.90 0.82
N GLY A 43 -9.38 2.22 1.41
CA GLY A 43 -9.60 2.21 2.85
C GLY A 43 -8.43 1.65 3.65
N TYR A 44 -7.76 0.59 3.16
CA TYR A 44 -6.55 0.08 3.80
C TYR A 44 -5.36 1.04 3.68
N ILE A 45 -5.16 1.62 2.50
CA ILE A 45 -4.12 2.64 2.26
C ILE A 45 -4.30 3.83 3.21
N CYS A 46 -5.52 4.38 3.33
CA CYS A 46 -5.80 5.49 4.24
C CYS A 46 -5.51 5.12 5.71
N ARG A 47 -5.79 3.88 6.12
CA ARG A 47 -5.44 3.40 7.47
C ARG A 47 -3.93 3.22 7.66
N LEU A 48 -3.21 2.74 6.65
CA LEU A 48 -1.75 2.61 6.66
C LEU A 48 -1.08 3.97 6.75
N GLU A 49 -1.61 4.96 6.03
CA GLU A 49 -1.16 6.34 6.07
C GLU A 49 -1.40 6.96 7.44
N LYS A 50 -2.60 6.79 8.01
CA LYS A 50 -2.91 7.21 9.39
C LYS A 50 -2.04 6.50 10.43
N ALA A 51 -1.62 5.27 10.16
CA ALA A 51 -0.71 4.52 11.02
C ALA A 51 0.76 4.94 10.85
N GLY A 52 1.08 5.85 9.91
CA GLY A 52 2.46 6.28 9.63
C GLY A 52 3.31 5.23 8.89
N ALA A 53 2.69 4.17 8.34
CA ALA A 53 3.41 3.11 7.63
C ALA A 53 3.74 3.48 6.17
N ILE A 54 2.90 4.31 5.56
CA ILE A 54 3.07 4.80 4.18
C ILE A 54 2.75 6.28 4.11
N ARG A 55 3.23 6.95 3.08
CA ARG A 55 2.89 8.32 2.73
C ARG A 55 2.59 8.42 1.25
N ARG A 56 1.51 9.11 0.91
CA ARG A 56 1.17 9.39 -0.49
C ARG A 56 1.56 10.81 -0.86
N ILE A 57 2.11 10.97 -2.05
CA ILE A 57 2.38 12.30 -2.61
C ILE A 57 1.16 12.73 -3.43
N HIS A 58 0.59 13.86 -3.04
CA HIS A 58 -0.55 14.45 -3.71
C HIS A 58 -0.12 14.90 -5.12
N GLY A 59 -0.83 14.44 -6.16
CA GLY A 59 -0.50 14.73 -7.55
C GLY A 59 0.07 13.55 -8.35
N SER A 60 0.34 12.41 -7.71
CA SER A 60 0.69 11.17 -8.43
C SER A 60 0.14 9.94 -7.73
N PRO A 61 -0.85 9.23 -8.32
CA PRO A 61 -1.44 8.04 -7.69
C PRO A 61 -0.44 6.88 -7.49
N ARG A 62 0.72 6.94 -8.16
CA ARG A 62 1.84 5.98 -8.05
C ARG A 62 2.98 6.45 -7.15
N ALA A 63 2.84 7.60 -6.49
CA ALA A 63 3.84 8.07 -5.55
C ALA A 63 3.42 7.68 -4.12
N ILE A 64 3.61 6.39 -3.80
CA ILE A 64 3.46 5.87 -2.43
C ILE A 64 4.86 5.59 -1.89
N GLU A 65 5.26 6.36 -0.89
CA GLU A 65 6.49 6.16 -0.15
C GLU A 65 6.20 5.26 1.05
N VAL A 66 6.92 4.15 1.16
CA VAL A 66 6.81 3.27 2.32
C VAL A 66 7.73 3.80 3.40
N LEU A 67 7.16 4.25 4.51
CA LEU A 67 7.90 4.84 5.63
C LEU A 67 8.39 3.79 6.63
N THR A 68 8.01 2.51 6.45
CA THR A 68 8.45 1.43 7.33
C THR A 68 9.91 1.03 7.08
N GLY A 69 10.82 1.91 7.48
CA GLY A 69 12.22 1.62 7.80
C GLY A 69 12.43 1.37 9.30
N ALA A 70 11.43 0.86 10.03
CA ALA A 70 11.56 0.56 11.44
C ALA A 70 11.90 -0.93 11.63
N LYS A 71 13.20 -1.20 11.66
CA LYS A 71 13.77 -2.25 12.49
C LYS A 71 13.48 -1.96 13.97
#